data_AF-A0A813JFJ7-F1
#
_entry.id   AF-A0A813JFJ7-F1
#
_cell.length_a   1.000
_cell.length_b   1.000
_cell.length_c   1.000
_cell.angle_alpha   90.00
_cell.angle_beta   90.00
_cell.angle_gamma   90.00
#
_symmetry.space_group_name_H-M   'P 1'
#
loop_
_entity.id
_entity.type
_entity.pdbx_description
1 polymer ?
#
loop_
_entity_poly.entity_id
_entity_poly.type
_entity_poly.pdbx_seq_one_letter_code
_entity_poly.pdbx_strand_id
1 'polypeptide(L)'
;ERLLKNYTALQARAQQTCAAHSELGANLSMKDFEAIVDSSEKDHYRTAIENSRNRTTFGTGFLSPANFEKILAFNCVMGAADCFLHWCLYNFCILSDGRVGMAHECREDWHFKELPSNRSYP
;
A
#
# COMPACT_ATOMS: atom_id res chain seq x y z
N GLU A 1 11.72 12.00 1.61
CA GLU A 1 11.38 12.99 0.54
C GLU A 1 11.95 12.72 -0.86
N ARG A 2 13.09 12.01 -1.00
CA ARG A 2 13.85 11.95 -2.28
C ARG A 2 13.08 11.33 -3.46
N LEU A 3 12.18 10.38 -3.21
CA LEU A 3 11.38 9.71 -4.24
C LEU A 3 10.17 10.54 -4.69
N LEU A 4 9.46 11.20 -3.76
CA LEU A 4 8.32 12.08 -4.08
C LEU A 4 8.72 13.26 -4.96
N LYS A 5 9.91 13.83 -4.73
CA LYS A 5 10.42 15.00 -5.46
C LYS A 5 11.18 14.62 -6.74
N ASN A 6 11.36 13.33 -7.04
CA ASN A 6 12.10 12.84 -8.20
C ASN A 6 11.25 11.82 -8.97
N TYR A 7 10.44 12.32 -9.90
CA TYR A 7 9.53 11.50 -10.70
C TYR A 7 10.24 10.45 -11.55
N THR A 8 11.44 10.73 -12.05
CA THR A 8 12.24 9.73 -12.77
C THR A 8 12.63 8.56 -11.86
N ALA A 9 13.07 8.85 -10.64
CA ALA A 9 13.37 7.81 -9.66
C ALA A 9 12.11 7.04 -9.23
N LEU A 10 10.97 7.73 -9.10
CA LEU A 10 9.69 7.10 -8.80
C LEU A 10 9.23 6.16 -9.92
N GLN A 11 9.34 6.58 -11.17
CA GLN A 11 9.01 5.75 -12.34
C GLN A 11 9.93 4.54 -12.44
N ALA A 12 11.25 4.73 -12.31
CA ALA A 12 12.20 3.62 -12.29
C ALA A 12 11.87 2.63 -11.17
N ARG A 13 11.46 3.14 -10.01
CA ARG A 13 11.03 2.32 -8.88
C ARG A 13 9.73 1.57 -9.18
N ALA A 14 8.73 2.23 -9.75
CA ALA A 14 7.49 1.59 -10.16
C ALA A 14 7.76 0.43 -11.15
N GLN A 15 8.62 0.66 -12.14
CA GLN A 15 9.02 -0.38 -13.11
C GLN A 15 9.70 -1.57 -12.44
N GLN A 16 10.65 -1.32 -11.53
CA GLN A 16 11.31 -2.39 -10.76
C GLN A 16 10.31 -3.21 -9.96
N THR A 17 9.38 -2.53 -9.27
CA THR A 17 8.32 -3.19 -8.51
C THR A 17 7.44 -4.04 -9.43
N CYS A 18 7.02 -3.49 -10.58
CA CYS A 18 6.11 -4.17 -11.50
C CYS A 18 6.70 -5.40 -12.19
N ALA A 19 8.03 -5.47 -12.34
CA ALA A 19 8.69 -6.61 -12.97
C ALA A 19 8.37 -7.95 -12.30
N ALA A 20 8.04 -7.94 -11.00
CA ALA A 20 7.70 -9.15 -10.23
C ALA A 20 6.18 -9.48 -10.21
N HIS A 21 5.31 -8.59 -10.69
CA HIS A 21 3.86 -8.66 -10.40
C HIS A 21 2.96 -8.66 -11.64
N SER A 22 3.52 -8.65 -12.86
CA SER A 22 2.74 -8.55 -14.10
C SER A 22 1.75 -9.70 -14.31
N GLU A 23 2.13 -10.92 -13.96
CA GLU A 23 1.27 -12.10 -14.13
C GLU A 23 0.08 -12.09 -13.15
N LEU A 24 0.31 -11.71 -11.89
CA LEU A 24 -0.75 -11.56 -10.90
C LEU A 24 -1.77 -10.51 -11.33
N GLY A 25 -1.30 -9.37 -11.84
CA GLY A 25 -2.17 -8.27 -12.29
C GLY A 25 -2.99 -8.64 -13.51
N ALA A 26 -2.43 -9.42 -14.44
CA ALA A 26 -3.12 -9.81 -15.68
C ALA A 26 -4.33 -10.72 -15.43
N ASN A 27 -4.33 -11.43 -14.30
CA ASN A 27 -5.42 -12.32 -13.88
C ASN A 27 -6.51 -11.61 -13.06
N LEU A 28 -6.37 -10.32 -12.78
CA LEU A 28 -7.35 -9.54 -12.03
C LEU A 28 -8.22 -8.73 -12.98
N SER A 29 -9.55 -8.86 -12.84
CA SER A 29 -10.48 -7.96 -13.51
C SER A 29 -10.66 -6.66 -12.71
N MET A 30 -11.21 -5.63 -13.35
CA MET A 30 -11.63 -4.41 -12.63
C MET A 30 -12.62 -4.72 -11.50
N LYS A 31 -13.51 -5.69 -11.71
CA LYS A 31 -14.47 -6.13 -10.69
C LYS A 31 -13.76 -6.76 -9.48
N ASP A 32 -12.70 -7.53 -9.71
CA ASP A 32 -11.89 -8.10 -8.62
C ASP A 32 -11.16 -7.00 -7.85
N PHE A 33 -10.61 -6.01 -8.55
CA PHE A 33 -9.99 -4.84 -7.94
C PHE A 33 -10.98 -4.08 -7.05
N GLU A 34 -12.16 -3.74 -7.57
CA GLU A 34 -13.22 -3.05 -6.82
C GLU A 34 -13.64 -3.85 -5.59
N ALA A 35 -13.82 -5.16 -5.72
CA ALA A 35 -14.17 -6.03 -4.60
C ALA A 35 -13.07 -6.08 -3.52
N ILE A 36 -11.80 -6.07 -3.91
CA ILE A 36 -10.68 -6.00 -2.97
C ILE A 36 -10.69 -4.67 -2.21
N VAL A 37 -10.91 -3.54 -2.90
CA VAL A 37 -10.98 -2.23 -2.25
C VAL A 37 -12.15 -2.14 -1.29
N ASP A 38 -13.36 -2.52 -1.73
CA ASP A 38 -14.58 -2.51 -0.92
C ASP A 38 -14.48 -3.42 0.31
N SER A 39 -13.94 -4.63 0.14
CA SER A 39 -13.73 -5.55 1.27
C SER A 39 -12.72 -5.02 2.28
N SER A 40 -11.63 -4.42 1.81
CA SER A 40 -10.58 -3.86 2.68
C SER A 40 -11.07 -2.63 3.44
N GLU A 41 -11.88 -1.78 2.81
CA GLU A 41 -12.52 -0.64 3.46
C GLU A 41 -13.50 -1.10 4.56
N LYS A 42 -14.35 -2.08 4.26
CA LYS A 42 -15.27 -2.67 5.24
C LYS A 42 -14.55 -3.30 6.42
N ASP A 43 -13.46 -4.02 6.17
CA ASP A 43 -12.65 -4.64 7.22
C ASP A 43 -11.97 -3.56 8.07
N HIS A 44 -11.42 -2.51 7.44
CA HIS A 44 -10.82 -1.39 8.16
C HIS A 44 -11.83 -0.71 9.09
N TYR A 45 -13.04 -0.40 8.60
CA TYR A 45 -14.07 0.20 9.45
C TYR A 45 -14.52 -0.72 10.57
N ARG A 46 -14.66 -2.03 10.30
CA ARG A 46 -15.01 -3.01 11.33
C ARG A 46 -13.97 -3.03 12.45
N THR A 47 -12.69 -3.13 12.08
CA THR A 47 -11.57 -3.11 13.03
C THR A 47 -11.47 -1.78 13.77
N ALA A 48 -11.70 -0.65 13.09
CA ALA A 48 -11.73 0.68 13.72
C ALA A 48 -12.81 0.76 14.80
N ILE A 49 -14.03 0.25 14.51
CA ILE A 49 -15.13 0.22 15.47
C ILE A 49 -14.79 -0.69 16.66
N GLU A 50 -14.27 -1.88 16.41
CA GLU A 50 -13.88 -2.83 17.46
C GLU A 50 -12.78 -2.25 18.35
N ASN A 51 -11.76 -1.63 17.76
CA ASN A 51 -10.68 -0.97 18.50
C ASN A 51 -11.17 0.24 19.29
N SER A 52 -12.12 1.01 18.77
CA SER A 52 -12.74 2.13 19.50
C SER A 52 -13.45 1.65 20.76
N ARG A 53 -14.09 0.46 20.71
CA ARG A 53 -14.75 -0.16 21.86
C ARG A 53 -13.74 -0.71 22.87
N ASN A 54 -12.63 -1.27 22.41
CA ASN A 54 -11.64 -1.94 23.23
C ASN A 54 -10.47 -1.03 23.68
N ARG A 55 -10.43 0.24 23.25
CA ARG A 55 -9.32 1.20 23.47
C ARG A 55 -7.95 0.65 23.06
N THR A 56 -7.93 -0.26 22.09
CA THR A 56 -6.71 -0.85 21.54
C THR A 56 -6.11 0.04 20.46
N THR A 57 -4.79 -0.02 20.32
CA THR A 57 -4.04 0.77 19.34
C THR A 57 -4.40 0.35 17.92
N PHE A 58 -4.66 1.33 17.05
CA PHE A 58 -4.70 1.12 15.60
C PHE A 58 -3.32 0.65 15.12
N GLY A 59 -3.23 -0.61 14.68
CA GLY A 59 -1.97 -1.20 14.21
C GLY A 59 -2.09 -2.09 12.97
N THR A 60 -3.29 -2.52 12.60
CA THR A 60 -3.49 -3.28 11.37
C THR A 60 -3.63 -2.31 10.20
N GLY A 61 -2.74 -2.42 9.21
CA GLY A 61 -2.80 -1.59 8.00
C GLY A 61 -4.16 -1.70 7.30
N PHE A 62 -4.54 -0.65 6.56
CA PHE A 62 -5.78 -0.58 5.78
C PHE A 62 -5.94 -1.76 4.81
N LEU A 63 -4.82 -2.23 4.24
CA LEU A 63 -4.76 -3.39 3.36
C LEU A 63 -4.01 -4.53 4.05
N SER A 64 -4.53 -5.74 3.91
CA SER A 64 -3.72 -6.93 4.15
C SER A 64 -2.55 -6.97 3.14
N PRO A 65 -1.40 -7.57 3.48
CA PRO A 65 -0.27 -7.69 2.55
C PRO A 65 -0.68 -8.31 1.20
N ALA A 66 -1.55 -9.33 1.22
CA ALA A 66 -2.04 -9.99 0.01
C ALA A 66 -2.94 -9.08 -0.85
N ASN A 67 -3.82 -8.29 -0.24
CA ASN A 67 -4.66 -7.34 -0.98
C ASN A 67 -3.83 -6.19 -1.54
N PHE A 68 -2.84 -5.71 -0.79
CA PHE A 68 -1.91 -4.69 -1.28
C PHE A 68 -1.12 -5.20 -2.49
N GLU A 69 -0.63 -6.44 -2.46
CA GLU A 69 0.09 -7.05 -3.60
C GLU A 69 -0.80 -7.12 -4.85
N LYS A 70 -2.07 -7.52 -4.71
CA LYS A 70 -3.03 -7.54 -5.83
C LYS A 70 -3.33 -6.15 -6.39
N ILE A 71 -3.54 -5.16 -5.52
CA ILE A 71 -3.78 -3.76 -5.94
C ILE A 71 -2.56 -3.22 -6.69
N LEU A 72 -1.36 -3.47 -6.18
CA LEU A 72 -0.11 -3.06 -6.83
C LEU A 72 0.05 -3.75 -8.19
N ALA A 73 -0.17 -5.05 -8.26
CA ALA A 73 -0.10 -5.83 -9.49
C ALA A 73 -1.10 -5.33 -10.55
N PHE A 74 -2.33 -5.01 -10.13
CA PHE A 74 -3.34 -4.42 -11.02
C PHE A 74 -2.89 -3.04 -11.54
N ASN A 75 -2.39 -2.17 -10.66
CA ASN A 75 -1.85 -0.87 -11.05
C ASN A 75 -0.65 -0.99 -12.01
N CYS A 76 0.16 -2.04 -11.87
CA CYS A 76 1.25 -2.32 -12.81
C CYS A 76 0.73 -2.62 -14.23
N VAL A 77 -0.31 -3.44 -14.37
CA VAL A 77 -0.90 -3.76 -15.68
C VAL A 77 -1.63 -2.56 -16.28
N MET A 78 -2.24 -1.73 -15.44
CA MET A 78 -2.89 -0.49 -15.88
C MET A 78 -1.91 0.65 -16.22
N GLY A 79 -0.60 0.46 -16.02
CA GLY A 79 0.39 1.52 -16.21
C GLY A 79 0.28 2.67 -15.20
N ALA A 80 -0.30 2.42 -14.03
CA ALA A 80 -0.60 3.40 -12.99
C ALA A 80 0.20 3.18 -11.69
N ALA A 81 1.18 2.28 -11.69
CA ALA A 81 1.94 1.93 -10.48
C ALA A 81 2.77 3.08 -9.91
N ASP A 82 3.30 3.97 -10.75
CA ASP A 82 3.99 5.18 -10.32
C ASP A 82 3.05 6.17 -9.63
N CYS A 83 1.84 6.36 -10.17
CA CYS A 83 0.78 7.15 -9.56
C CYS A 83 0.35 6.57 -8.21
N PHE A 84 0.14 5.26 -8.14
CA PHE A 84 -0.19 4.56 -6.90
C PHE A 84 0.90 4.74 -5.84
N LEU A 85 2.17 4.54 -6.21
CA LEU A 85 3.30 4.76 -5.31
C LEU A 85 3.40 6.23 -4.88
N HIS A 86 3.20 7.18 -5.80
CA HIS A 86 3.18 8.60 -5.46
C HIS A 86 2.13 8.88 -4.38
N TRP A 87 0.90 8.40 -4.59
CA TRP A 87 -0.21 8.61 -3.66
C TRP A 87 0.08 7.99 -2.30
N CYS A 88 0.60 6.77 -2.24
CA CYS A 88 0.98 6.13 -0.99
C CYS A 88 2.06 6.92 -0.24
N LEU A 89 3.10 7.35 -0.96
CA LEU A 89 4.19 8.13 -0.37
C LEU A 89 3.77 9.51 0.10
N TYR A 90 2.80 10.12 -0.59
CA TYR A 90 2.30 11.45 -0.24
C TYR A 90 1.37 11.41 0.99
N ASN A 91 0.56 10.35 1.12
CA ASN A 91 -0.47 10.28 2.14
C ASN A 91 -0.04 9.52 3.41
N PHE A 92 0.92 8.59 3.32
CA PHE A 92 1.26 7.68 4.42
C PHE A 92 2.75 7.59 4.69
N CYS A 93 3.07 7.27 5.95
CA CYS A 93 4.43 7.05 6.43
C CYS A 93 4.45 6.00 7.54
N ILE A 94 5.66 5.54 7.90
CA ILE A 94 5.88 4.78 9.12
C ILE A 94 6.44 5.74 10.17
N LEU A 95 5.78 5.82 11.32
CA LEU A 95 6.19 6.62 12.46
C LEU A 95 7.34 5.94 13.22
N SER A 96 8.01 6.68 14.11
CA SER A 96 9.13 6.18 14.94
C SER A 96 8.76 4.98 15.82
N ASP A 97 7.48 4.81 16.14
CA ASP A 97 6.95 3.69 16.91
C ASP A 97 6.51 2.50 16.03
N GLY A 98 6.76 2.57 14.71
CA GLY A 98 6.42 1.54 13.74
C GLY A 98 4.97 1.57 13.25
N ARG A 99 4.11 2.47 13.75
CA ARG A 99 2.74 2.61 13.26
C ARG A 99 2.70 3.29 11.89
N VAL A 100 1.63 3.06 11.13
CA VAL A 100 1.34 3.83 9.92
C VAL A 100 0.71 5.16 10.34
N GLY A 101 1.33 6.28 9.95
CA GLY A 101 0.78 7.63 10.10
C GLY A 101 0.26 8.16 8.76
N MET A 102 -0.57 9.22 8.81
CA MET A 102 -1.08 9.88 7.62
C MET A 102 -0.92 11.41 7.65
N ALA A 103 -0.74 12.00 6.46
CA ALA A 103 -0.69 13.45 6.26
C ALA A 103 0.28 14.17 7.23
N HIS A 104 -0.26 14.99 8.14
CA HIS A 104 0.53 15.80 9.08
C HIS A 104 1.22 14.98 10.18
N GLU A 105 0.85 13.70 10.37
CA GLU A 105 1.59 12.79 11.26
C GLU A 105 2.95 12.40 10.64
N CYS A 106 3.05 12.48 9.32
CA CYS A 106 4.27 12.22 8.59
C CYS A 106 5.21 13.42 8.70
N ARG A 107 6.19 13.28 9.61
CA ARG A 107 7.35 14.17 9.71
C ARG A 107 8.26 13.99 8.48
N GLU A 108 9.36 14.74 8.43
CA GLU A 108 10.25 14.79 7.26
C GLU A 108 10.99 13.47 6.94
N ASP A 109 11.00 12.49 7.85
CA ASP A 109 11.81 11.27 7.86
C ASP A 109 11.08 10.01 7.36
N TRP A 110 10.25 10.11 6.32
CA TRP A 110 9.53 8.95 5.80
C TRP A 110 10.41 7.92 5.06
N HIS A 111 10.13 6.64 5.31
CA HIS A 111 10.78 5.48 4.67
C HIS A 111 9.77 4.63 3.89
N PHE A 112 10.03 4.39 2.60
CA PHE A 112 9.31 3.39 1.82
C PHE A 112 9.80 2.00 2.20
N LYS A 113 8.88 1.12 2.63
CA LYS A 113 9.19 -0.30 2.82
C LYS A 113 8.72 -1.07 1.60
N GLU A 114 9.64 -1.75 0.93
CA GLU A 114 9.30 -2.70 -0.13
C GLU A 114 8.37 -3.78 0.44
N LEU A 115 7.48 -4.31 -0.41
CA LEU A 115 6.84 -5.56 -0.07
C LEU A 115 7.91 -6.64 0.06
N PRO A 116 7.79 -7.56 1.04
CA PRO A 116 8.68 -8.71 1.09
C PRO A 116 8.56 -9.46 -0.24
N SER A 117 9.63 -9.47 -1.04
CA SER A 117 9.65 -10.11 -2.35
C SER A 117 9.73 -11.64 -2.27
N ASN A 118 9.83 -12.21 -1.07
CA ASN A 118 10.04 -13.63 -0.87
C ASN A 118 8.97 -14.24 0.02
N ARG A 119 8.26 -15.22 -0.57
CA ARG A 119 7.56 -16.32 0.09
C ARG A 119 8.31 -16.75 1.34
N SER A 120 7.78 -16.40 2.50
CA SER A 120 7.97 -17.07 3.79
C SER A 120 7.03 -16.37 4.78
N TYR A 121 5.81 -16.86 4.86
CA TYR A 121 5.02 -16.70 6.09
C TYR A 121 4.97 -18.07 6.78
N PRO A 122 5.14 -18.14 8.12
CA PRO A 122 4.90 -19.34 8.89
C PRO A 122 3.45 -19.82 8.78
#